data_AF-A0A2V2ZWB5-F1
#
_entry.id   AF-A0A2V2ZWB5-F1
#
_cell.length_a   1.000
_cell.length_b   1.000
_cell.length_c   1.000
_cell.angle_alpha   90.00
_cell.angle_beta   90.00
_cell.angle_gamma   90.00
#
_symmetry.space_group_name_H-M   'P 1'
#
loop_
_entity.id
_entity.type
_entity.pdbx_description
1 polymer ?
#
loop_
_entity_poly.entity_id
_entity_poly.type
_entity_poly.pdbx_seq_one_letter_code
_entity_poly.pdbx_strand_id
1 'polypeptide(L)'
;MNKDEYIKSLEKRIEEYEATIAEMTAPIIPSIVPQTILVPITGLLFAERFEKITVKILNHIKNHDIEFAIIDFTDITVERIEQMCLVELGQQIRNLTESIRLMGVKPYFVGMTPQLIKEIVLSGIELNTETHATFQAALMHLMKINNLVFQKI
;
A
#
# COMPACT_ATOMS: atom_id res chain seq x y z
N MET A 1 -26.25 1.48 35.52
CA MET A 1 -25.13 0.72 34.92
C MET A 1 -24.03 0.64 35.96
N ASN A 2 -23.72 -0.56 36.43
CA ASN A 2 -22.58 -0.79 37.32
C ASN A 2 -21.28 -0.49 36.56
N LYS A 3 -20.21 -0.09 37.26
CA LYS A 3 -18.86 0.08 36.72
C LYS A 3 -18.42 -1.11 35.85
N ASP A 4 -18.76 -2.34 36.24
CA ASP A 4 -18.42 -3.55 35.48
C ASP A 4 -19.20 -3.65 34.15
N GLU A 5 -20.49 -3.28 34.15
CA GLU A 5 -21.28 -3.20 32.91
C GLU A 5 -20.76 -2.09 31.98
N TYR A 6 -20.32 -0.98 32.56
CA TYR A 6 -19.74 0.12 31.79
C TYR A 6 -18.41 -0.28 31.15
N ILE A 7 -17.51 -0.91 31.91
CA ILE A 7 -16.23 -1.42 31.38
C ILE A 7 -16.48 -2.41 30.24
N LYS A 8 -17.38 -3.38 30.44
CA LYS A 8 -17.71 -4.36 29.40
C LYS A 8 -18.31 -3.73 28.14
N SER A 9 -19.10 -2.65 28.30
CA SER A 9 -19.63 -1.89 27.16
C SER A 9 -18.55 -1.12 26.40
N LEU A 10 -17.53 -0.63 27.10
CA LEU A 10 -16.38 0.04 26.49
C LEU A 10 -15.48 -0.95 25.76
N GLU A 11 -15.17 -2.11 26.37
CA GLU A 11 -14.39 -3.18 25.75
C GLU A 11 -15.02 -3.62 24.42
N LYS A 12 -16.33 -3.89 24.43
CA LYS A 12 -17.06 -4.27 23.21
C LYS A 12 -16.98 -3.18 22.14
N ARG A 13 -17.07 -1.90 22.52
CA ARG A 13 -17.02 -0.78 21.59
C ARG A 13 -15.63 -0.55 21.02
N ILE A 14 -14.58 -0.83 21.81
CA ILE A 14 -13.19 -0.85 21.34
C ILE A 14 -13.01 -1.98 20.33
N GLU A 15 -13.47 -3.20 20.62
CA GLU A 15 -13.41 -4.32 19.67
C GLU A 15 -14.14 -3.99 18.36
N GLU A 16 -15.33 -3.38 18.42
CA GLU A 16 -16.08 -2.95 17.23
C GLU A 16 -15.31 -1.90 16.41
N TYR A 17 -14.65 -0.93 17.07
CA TYR A 17 -13.84 0.07 16.40
C TYR A 17 -12.55 -0.52 15.82
N GLU A 18 -11.87 -1.40 16.55
CA GLU A 18 -10.68 -2.10 16.07
C GLU A 18 -11.01 -2.98 14.86
N ALA A 19 -12.13 -3.71 14.88
CA ALA A 19 -12.62 -4.47 13.74
C ALA A 19 -12.91 -3.56 12.54
N THR A 20 -13.58 -2.42 12.76
CA THR A 20 -13.87 -1.44 11.71
C THR A 20 -12.59 -0.87 11.10
N ILE A 21 -11.60 -0.51 11.93
CA ILE A 21 -10.29 -0.01 11.47
C ILE A 21 -9.53 -1.11 10.73
N ALA A 22 -9.62 -2.36 11.18
CA ALA A 22 -9.01 -3.51 10.52
C ALA A 22 -9.66 -3.83 9.16
N GLU A 23 -10.95 -3.51 8.97
CA GLU A 23 -11.67 -3.60 7.70
C GLU A 23 -11.42 -2.41 6.75
N MET A 24 -10.98 -1.25 7.29
CA MET A 24 -10.52 -0.11 6.50
C MET A 24 -9.19 -0.41 5.79
N THR A 25 -9.32 -1.13 4.69
CA THR A 25 -8.24 -1.46 3.76
C THR A 25 -7.90 -0.28 2.86
N ALA A 26 -6.63 -0.16 2.45
CA ALA A 26 -6.17 0.88 1.53
C ALA A 26 -7.13 1.04 0.33
N PRO A 27 -7.58 2.26 -0.02
CA PRO A 27 -8.46 2.45 -1.17
C PRO A 27 -7.72 2.11 -2.47
N ILE A 28 -8.46 1.66 -3.48
CA ILE A 28 -7.92 1.47 -4.83
C ILE A 28 -8.54 2.54 -5.70
N ILE A 29 -7.70 3.41 -6.26
CA ILE A 29 -8.13 4.59 -7.01
C ILE A 29 -7.70 4.40 -8.47
N PRO A 30 -8.63 4.34 -9.44
CA PRO A 30 -8.28 4.36 -10.85
C PRO A 30 -7.56 5.65 -11.22
N SER A 31 -6.47 5.55 -11.96
CA SER A 31 -5.70 6.70 -12.44
C SER A 31 -6.28 7.26 -13.73
N ILE A 32 -5.92 8.49 -14.05
CA ILE A 32 -6.16 9.10 -15.37
C ILE A 32 -5.31 8.47 -16.48
N VAL A 33 -4.20 7.82 -16.12
CA VAL A 33 -3.43 7.00 -17.07
C VAL A 33 -4.19 5.68 -17.25
N PRO A 34 -4.47 5.26 -18.50
CA PRO A 34 -5.17 4.01 -18.77
C PRO A 34 -4.54 2.82 -18.06
N GLN A 35 -5.38 1.84 -17.68
CA GLN A 35 -4.96 0.57 -17.08
C GLN A 35 -4.03 0.75 -15.85
N THR A 36 -4.17 1.86 -15.13
CA THR A 36 -3.31 2.20 -13.99
C THR A 36 -4.15 2.40 -12.73
N ILE A 37 -3.72 1.81 -11.61
CA ILE A 37 -4.31 2.03 -10.29
C ILE A 37 -3.31 2.69 -9.34
N LEU A 38 -3.83 3.47 -8.39
CA LEU A 38 -3.12 4.02 -7.24
C LEU A 38 -3.66 3.38 -5.96
N VAL A 39 -2.76 2.91 -5.10
CA VAL A 39 -3.08 2.31 -3.80
C VAL A 39 -2.27 3.03 -2.72
N PRO A 40 -2.85 4.05 -2.06
CA PRO A 40 -2.18 4.72 -0.96
C PRO A 40 -2.27 3.89 0.32
N ILE A 41 -1.13 3.56 0.89
CA ILE A 41 -1.04 2.92 2.21
C ILE A 41 -0.99 4.06 3.25
N THR A 42 -2.07 4.22 4.00
CA THR A 42 -2.23 5.30 4.98
C THR A 42 -2.50 4.75 6.37
N GLY A 43 -2.19 5.53 7.41
CA GLY A 43 -2.37 5.15 8.81
C GLY A 43 -1.32 4.15 9.31
N LEU A 44 -1.59 3.52 10.46
CA LEU A 44 -0.68 2.54 11.06
C LEU A 44 -0.62 1.26 10.24
N LEU A 45 0.57 0.67 10.16
CA LEU A 45 0.84 -0.50 9.34
C LEU A 45 1.26 -1.68 10.22
N PHE A 46 0.41 -2.71 10.22
CA PHE A 46 0.60 -3.98 10.90
C PHE A 46 0.80 -5.10 9.89
N ALA A 47 1.43 -6.21 10.29
CA ALA A 47 1.69 -7.34 9.40
C ALA A 47 0.41 -7.91 8.74
N GLU A 48 -0.67 -8.11 9.51
CA GLU A 48 -1.95 -8.63 9.00
C GLU A 48 -2.59 -7.70 7.95
N ARG A 49 -2.34 -6.40 8.04
CA ARG A 49 -2.88 -5.41 7.11
C ARG A 49 -2.20 -5.50 5.73
N PHE A 50 -0.91 -5.86 5.67
CA PHE A 50 -0.20 -6.09 4.40
C PHE A 50 -0.83 -7.23 3.59
N GLU A 51 -1.19 -8.33 4.27
CA GLU A 51 -1.83 -9.46 3.63
C GLU A 51 -3.21 -9.07 3.08
N LYS A 52 -4.03 -8.38 3.90
CA LYS A 52 -5.34 -7.85 3.48
C LYS A 52 -5.23 -6.90 2.29
N ILE A 53 -4.26 -5.99 2.30
CA ILE A 53 -3.99 -5.06 1.19
C ILE A 53 -3.60 -5.85 -0.07
N THR A 54 -2.69 -6.82 0.05
CA THR A 54 -2.25 -7.66 -1.07
C THR A 54 -3.43 -8.39 -1.70
N VAL A 55 -4.23 -9.10 -0.90
CA VAL A 55 -5.42 -9.83 -1.38
C VAL A 55 -6.40 -8.88 -2.06
N LYS A 56 -6.62 -7.68 -1.51
CA LYS A 56 -7.49 -6.67 -2.11
C LYS A 56 -6.99 -6.20 -3.48
N ILE A 57 -5.69 -5.92 -3.61
CA ILE A 57 -5.07 -5.50 -4.87
C ILE A 57 -5.21 -6.60 -5.92
N LEU A 58 -4.85 -7.84 -5.58
CA LEU A 58 -4.92 -8.97 -6.51
C LEU A 58 -6.35 -9.24 -6.99
N ASN A 59 -7.33 -9.18 -6.09
CA ASN A 59 -8.74 -9.31 -6.44
C ASN A 59 -9.22 -8.18 -7.35
N HIS A 60 -8.74 -6.95 -7.14
CA HIS A 60 -9.08 -5.83 -8.02
C HIS A 60 -8.47 -6.02 -9.42
N ILE A 61 -7.18 -6.37 -9.49
CA ILE A 61 -6.46 -6.67 -10.73
C ILE A 61 -7.15 -7.80 -11.50
N LYS A 62 -7.58 -8.87 -10.83
CA LYS A 62 -8.29 -9.98 -11.49
C LYS A 62 -9.56 -9.53 -12.25
N ASN A 63 -10.25 -8.52 -11.73
CA ASN A 63 -11.57 -8.11 -12.23
C ASN A 63 -11.51 -6.92 -13.20
N HIS A 64 -10.33 -6.32 -13.42
CA HIS A 64 -10.16 -5.11 -14.22
C HIS A 64 -8.95 -5.26 -15.12
N ASP A 65 -8.94 -4.56 -16.25
CA ASP A 65 -7.79 -4.53 -17.15
C ASP A 65 -6.74 -3.54 -16.60
N ILE A 66 -5.78 -4.06 -15.83
CA ILE A 66 -4.73 -3.28 -15.17
C ILE A 66 -3.37 -3.72 -15.72
N GLU A 67 -2.56 -2.75 -16.15
CA GLU A 67 -1.16 -2.95 -16.55
C GLU A 67 -0.19 -2.40 -15.48
N PHE A 68 -0.59 -1.34 -14.78
CA PHE A 68 0.29 -0.64 -13.83
C PHE A 68 -0.39 -0.47 -12.46
N ALA A 69 0.35 -0.76 -11.39
CA ALA A 69 -0.10 -0.53 -10.02
C ALA A 69 0.90 0.35 -9.26
N ILE A 70 0.48 1.56 -8.90
CA ILE A 70 1.29 2.47 -8.08
C ILE A 70 0.91 2.27 -6.62
N ILE A 71 1.88 1.83 -5.81
CA ILE A 71 1.73 1.68 -4.36
C ILE A 71 2.39 2.89 -3.70
N ASP A 72 1.59 3.68 -2.99
CA ASP A 72 2.03 4.95 -2.41
C ASP A 72 2.29 4.81 -0.90
N PHE A 73 3.55 5.01 -0.53
CA PHE A 73 4.08 4.93 0.82
C PHE A 73 4.27 6.30 1.47
N THR A 74 3.76 7.39 0.88
CA THR A 74 3.98 8.77 1.38
C THR A 74 3.63 8.94 2.86
N ASP A 75 2.61 8.22 3.36
CA ASP A 75 2.17 8.29 4.77
C ASP A 75 2.80 7.18 5.65
N ILE A 76 3.73 6.37 5.13
CA ILE A 76 4.38 5.26 5.83
C ILE A 76 5.82 5.64 6.21
N THR A 77 6.00 5.92 7.50
CA THR A 77 7.30 6.15 8.13
C THR A 77 7.60 5.03 9.12
N VAL A 78 8.84 4.95 9.61
CA VAL A 78 9.25 3.90 10.55
C VAL A 78 8.44 3.94 11.85
N GLU A 79 8.02 5.13 12.30
CA GLU A 79 7.21 5.33 13.50
C GLU A 79 5.75 4.90 13.35
N ARG A 80 5.29 4.63 12.12
CA ARG A 80 3.93 4.19 11.83
C ARG A 80 3.83 2.68 11.61
N ILE A 81 4.94 1.97 11.78
CA ILE A 81 5.02 0.53 11.68
C ILE A 81 4.90 -0.04 13.09
N GLU A 82 3.86 -0.85 13.30
CA GLU A 82 3.52 -1.40 14.60
C GLU A 82 3.51 -2.92 14.53
N GLN A 83 3.97 -3.57 15.61
CA GLN A 83 3.94 -5.03 15.77
C GLN A 83 4.60 -5.82 14.62
N MET A 84 5.55 -5.20 13.91
CA MET A 84 6.26 -5.79 12.79
C MET A 84 7.69 -5.29 12.79
N CYS A 85 8.66 -6.20 12.64
CA CYS A 85 10.06 -5.78 12.52
C CYS A 85 10.38 -5.33 11.08
N LEU A 86 11.50 -4.62 10.91
CA LEU A 86 11.87 -4.06 9.60
C LEU A 86 12.20 -5.11 8.54
N VAL A 87 12.68 -6.29 8.97
CA VAL A 87 12.93 -7.43 8.07
C VAL A 87 11.62 -8.00 7.56
N GLU A 88 10.62 -8.17 8.44
CA GLU A 88 9.28 -8.60 8.07
C GLU A 88 8.63 -7.61 7.10
N LEU A 89 8.76 -6.30 7.36
CA LEU A 89 8.26 -5.27 6.45
C LEU A 89 8.82 -5.44 5.03
N GLY A 90 10.13 -5.56 4.90
CA GLY A 90 10.75 -5.76 3.60
C GLY A 90 10.24 -7.03 2.92
N GLN A 91 10.02 -8.12 3.69
CA GLN A 91 9.50 -9.37 3.15
C GLN A 91 8.05 -9.23 2.67
N GLN A 92 7.22 -8.49 3.41
CA GLN A 92 5.84 -8.19 3.02
C GLN A 92 5.80 -7.34 1.75
N ILE A 93 6.65 -6.31 1.65
CA ILE A 93 6.77 -5.49 0.43
C ILE A 93 7.22 -6.35 -0.75
N ARG A 94 8.20 -7.25 -0.56
CA ARG A 94 8.64 -8.18 -1.60
C ARG A 94 7.53 -9.11 -2.05
N ASN A 95 6.80 -9.70 -1.11
CA ASN A 95 5.69 -10.61 -1.40
C ASN A 95 4.58 -9.90 -2.19
N LEU A 96 4.24 -8.67 -1.81
CA LEU A 96 3.31 -7.82 -2.56
C LEU A 96 3.80 -7.59 -3.99
N THR A 97 5.06 -7.16 -4.18
CA THR A 97 5.66 -6.92 -5.50
C THR A 97 5.59 -8.15 -6.39
N GLU A 98 6.05 -9.29 -5.88
CA GLU A 98 6.07 -10.55 -6.64
C GLU A 98 4.65 -11.02 -6.98
N SER A 99 3.70 -10.87 -6.05
CA SER A 99 2.31 -11.25 -6.30
C SER A 99 1.68 -10.40 -7.41
N ILE A 100 1.90 -9.08 -7.40
CA ILE A 100 1.41 -8.18 -8.45
C ILE A 100 2.05 -8.54 -9.80
N ARG A 101 3.37 -8.80 -9.82
CA ARG A 101 4.08 -9.21 -11.03
C ARG A 101 3.59 -10.54 -11.60
N LEU A 102 3.29 -11.53 -10.75
CA LEU A 102 2.73 -12.81 -11.17
C LEU A 102 1.34 -12.67 -11.80
N MET A 103 0.61 -11.61 -11.47
CA MET A 103 -0.64 -11.25 -12.14
C MET A 103 -0.44 -10.54 -13.49
N GLY A 104 0.80 -10.35 -13.94
CA GLY A 104 1.12 -9.66 -15.20
C GLY A 104 1.11 -8.13 -15.11
N VAL A 105 0.98 -7.57 -13.90
CA VAL A 105 0.94 -6.13 -13.65
C VAL A 105 2.32 -5.62 -13.22
N LYS A 106 2.68 -4.41 -13.64
CA LYS A 106 3.94 -3.76 -13.24
C LYS A 106 3.73 -2.90 -11.99
N PRO A 107 4.33 -3.26 -10.83
CA PRO A 107 4.27 -2.42 -9.63
C PRO A 107 5.27 -1.26 -9.67
N TYR A 108 4.82 -0.10 -9.21
CA TYR A 108 5.62 1.11 -9.01
C TYR A 108 5.50 1.56 -7.56
N PHE A 109 6.60 1.89 -6.90
CA PHE A 109 6.56 2.43 -5.54
C PHE A 109 6.82 3.93 -5.54
N VAL A 110 6.02 4.66 -4.76
CA VAL A 110 6.19 6.11 -4.60
C VAL A 110 6.18 6.53 -3.14
N GLY A 111 6.76 7.69 -2.85
CA GLY A 111 6.66 8.31 -1.53
C GLY A 111 7.47 7.62 -0.42
N MET A 112 8.34 6.67 -0.76
CA MET A 112 9.19 6.02 0.24
C MET A 112 10.20 7.00 0.82
N THR A 113 10.22 7.10 2.15
CA THR A 113 11.20 7.93 2.86
C THR A 113 12.61 7.32 2.76
N PRO A 114 13.68 8.13 2.76
CA PRO A 114 15.05 7.62 2.74
C PRO A 114 15.36 6.66 3.90
N GLN A 115 14.77 6.90 5.07
CA GLN A 115 14.91 6.04 6.24
C GLN A 115 14.27 4.67 5.98
N LEU A 116 13.02 4.63 5.48
CA LEU A 116 12.36 3.38 5.13
C LEU A 116 13.15 2.57 4.10
N ILE A 117 13.68 3.23 3.06
CA ILE A 117 14.53 2.58 2.05
C ILE A 117 15.78 2.00 2.68
N LYS A 118 16.45 2.75 3.57
CA LYS A 118 17.63 2.27 4.29
C LYS A 118 17.33 1.00 5.07
N GLU A 119 16.21 0.96 5.80
CA GLU A 119 15.82 -0.22 6.57
C GLU A 119 15.54 -1.44 5.69
N ILE A 120 14.87 -1.25 4.54
CA ILE A 120 14.64 -2.32 3.58
C ILE A 120 15.98 -2.85 3.01
N VAL A 121 16.88 -1.96 2.62
CA VAL A 121 18.21 -2.36 2.10
C VAL A 121 19.02 -3.10 3.15
N LEU A 122 19.01 -2.64 4.40
CA LEU A 122 19.72 -3.30 5.52
C LEU A 122 19.14 -4.68 5.87
N SER A 123 17.86 -4.92 5.57
CA SER A 123 17.25 -6.25 5.73
C SER A 123 17.77 -7.30 4.73
N GLY A 124 18.55 -6.88 3.73
CA GLY A 124 19.07 -7.77 2.67
C GLY A 124 18.04 -8.08 1.59
N ILE A 125 16.93 -7.34 1.54
CA ILE A 125 15.83 -7.58 0.62
C ILE A 125 16.01 -6.73 -0.64
N GLU A 126 16.14 -7.42 -1.77
CA GLU A 126 16.16 -6.79 -3.09
C GLU A 126 14.73 -6.57 -3.59
N LEU A 127 14.38 -5.29 -3.79
CA LEU A 127 13.14 -4.88 -4.43
C LEU A 127 13.39 -4.60 -5.90
N ASN A 128 13.04 -5.56 -6.77
CA ASN A 128 13.12 -5.42 -8.22
C ASN A 128 11.90 -4.69 -8.78
N THR A 129 11.68 -3.46 -8.33
CA THR A 129 10.56 -2.61 -8.78
C THR A 129 11.02 -1.18 -9.02
N GLU A 130 10.41 -0.51 -10.00
CA GLU A 130 10.70 0.89 -10.27
C GLU A 130 10.12 1.79 -9.16
N THR A 131 10.94 2.74 -8.69
CA THR A 131 10.57 3.64 -7.61
C THR A 131 10.69 5.11 -8.06
N HIS A 132 9.76 5.94 -7.60
CA HIS A 132 9.82 7.39 -7.82
C HIS A 132 9.59 8.14 -6.52
N ALA A 133 10.16 9.34 -6.40
CA ALA A 133 10.02 10.15 -5.19
C ALA A 133 8.54 10.51 -4.90
N THR A 134 7.72 10.71 -5.93
CA THR A 134 6.33 11.15 -5.79
C THR A 134 5.40 10.44 -6.77
N PHE A 135 4.11 10.39 -6.44
CA PHE A 135 3.06 9.94 -7.36
C PHE A 135 3.09 10.73 -8.68
N GLN A 136 3.31 12.05 -8.63
CA GLN A 136 3.41 12.88 -9.83
C GLN A 136 4.56 12.43 -10.74
N ALA A 137 5.73 12.12 -10.19
CA ALA A 137 6.88 11.65 -10.96
C ALA A 137 6.61 10.31 -11.65
N ALA A 138 5.99 9.37 -10.93
CA ALA A 138 5.55 8.10 -11.50
C ALA A 138 4.52 8.31 -12.62
N LEU A 139 3.55 9.20 -12.42
CA LEU A 139 2.53 9.50 -13.42
C LEU A 139 3.14 10.10 -14.69
N MET A 140 4.07 11.04 -14.56
CA MET A 140 4.79 11.62 -15.70
C MET A 140 5.59 10.55 -16.46
N HIS A 141 6.24 9.62 -15.75
CA HIS A 141 6.93 8.50 -16.36
C HIS A 141 5.95 7.61 -17.14
N LEU A 142 4.86 7.18 -16.50
CA LEU A 142 3.84 6.33 -17.11
C LEU A 142 3.19 6.99 -18.34
N MET A 143 2.93 8.29 -18.28
CA MET A 143 2.43 9.02 -19.44
C MET A 143 3.41 9.01 -20.60
N LYS A 144 4.71 9.20 -20.33
CA LYS A 144 5.74 9.20 -21.36
C LYS A 144 5.85 7.84 -22.06
N ILE A 145 5.83 6.73 -21.30
CA ILE A 145 5.91 5.38 -21.91
C ILE A 145 4.62 5.01 -22.66
N ASN A 146 3.48 5.58 -22.28
CA ASN A 146 2.19 5.41 -22.95
C ASN A 146 1.93 6.45 -24.06
N ASN A 147 2.90 7.30 -24.39
CA ASN A 147 2.78 8.39 -25.37
C ASN A 147 1.58 9.34 -25.11
N LEU A 148 1.29 9.60 -23.83
CA LEU A 148 0.22 10.49 -23.39
C LEU A 148 0.75 11.90 -23.09
N VAL A 149 -0.04 12.92 -23.41
CA VAL A 149 0.29 14.33 -23.15
C VAL A 149 -0.87 15.00 -22.44
N PHE A 150 -0.59 15.77 -21.38
CA PHE A 150 -1.60 16.64 -20.78
C PHE A 150 -1.89 17.80 -21.72
N GLN A 151 -3.14 17.91 -22.17
CA GLN A 151 -3.61 19.08 -22.88
C GLN A 151 -4.30 20.02 -21.89
N LYS A 152 -3.76 21.22 -21.74
CA LYS A 152 -4.43 22.28 -20.98
C LYS A 152 -5.64 22.73 -21.81
N ILE A 153 -6.84 22.51 -21.26
CA ILE A 153 -8.10 23.01 -21.81
C ILE A 153 -8.24 24.48 -21.46
#